data_AF-A0A9D7Z5J5-F1
#
_entry.id   AF-A0A9D7Z5J5-F1
#
_cell.length_a   1.000
_cell.length_b   1.000
_cell.length_c   1.000
_cell.angle_alpha   90.00
_cell.angle_beta   90.00
_cell.angle_gamma   90.00
#
_symmetry.space_group_name_H-M   'P 1'
#
loop_
_entity.id
_entity.type
_entity.pdbx_description
1 polymer ?
#
loop_
_entity_poly.entity_id
_entity_poly.type
_entity_poly.pdbx_seq_one_letter_code
_entity_poly.pdbx_strand_id
1 'polypeptide(L)'
;MTENINKANSGVSREEAESILQRFLDNGNYNVLAIKGNWGVGKTHLVQNFLYKRKGEYYYYASVFGISSIEQLKSRILASNKNQAGSNSVNNSLGKIFEGFHRNSDRLERTTKIDLPLPGQSSIPVVGSLISIAGDFALNILFNAIKNSIICIDDLERKSKVPLDELLGFVEYLVQELGCKIILIYNEDILLKDGASKRALEDYREKVIDRELKLEPTVEENLDLIFKDNPDIQVIKPVFIKAGTNNIRVIRKSQWLIDELIPLIKDWQPSLRNQVIRNSIIINLAKLDTAFRDRFGISIDAILSLIDSSKYQYKDPETSDKRIQLAYRLSFLGYSSLEIDKFIIQSLETYLSGSAELEFVKEGEILNQKEQKTSIIEKIRSLGKPYYSSFKNSEQEIINEINTFLDENHLNLTISQFEQVEKYASVIELDISKYEKSLLKHLLNTLETDYLNELNIFRAKLRKYPDLKSYLEEKENEYKQNLDITGALKK
;
A
#
# COMPACT_ATOMS: atom_id res chain seq x y z
N MET A 1 -8.02 -45.31 7.14
CA MET A 1 -7.32 -44.76 5.94
C MET A 1 -8.28 -43.96 5.05
N THR A 2 -9.12 -43.11 5.62
CA THR A 2 -10.21 -42.41 4.89
C THR A 2 -10.43 -40.99 5.42
N GLU A 3 -9.39 -40.31 5.91
CA GLU A 3 -9.49 -38.92 6.39
C GLU A 3 -8.76 -37.89 5.50
N ASN A 4 -7.94 -38.31 4.53
CA ASN A 4 -7.04 -37.37 3.82
C ASN A 4 -7.56 -36.82 2.48
N ILE A 5 -8.70 -37.28 1.96
CA ILE A 5 -9.20 -36.82 0.65
C ILE A 5 -10.12 -35.58 0.80
N ASN A 6 -10.76 -35.39 1.96
CA ASN A 6 -11.66 -34.25 2.20
C ASN A 6 -10.95 -32.93 2.54
N LYS A 7 -9.61 -32.91 2.70
CA LYS A 7 -8.83 -31.67 2.88
C LYS A 7 -8.46 -30.97 1.57
N ALA A 8 -8.66 -31.60 0.41
CA ALA A 8 -8.25 -31.04 -0.90
C ALA A 8 -9.03 -29.78 -1.32
N ASN A 9 -10.20 -29.53 -0.70
CA ASN A 9 -11.03 -28.35 -0.98
C ASN A 9 -11.06 -27.30 0.14
N SER A 10 -10.46 -27.57 1.30
CA SER A 10 -10.29 -26.54 2.33
C SER A 10 -9.10 -25.67 1.98
N GLY A 11 -9.30 -24.35 1.92
CA GLY A 11 -8.21 -23.40 1.72
C GLY A 11 -7.14 -23.55 2.79
N VAL A 12 -5.88 -23.41 2.40
CA VAL A 12 -4.71 -23.55 3.28
C VAL A 12 -4.02 -22.21 3.53
N SER A 13 -3.42 -22.11 4.71
CA SER A 13 -2.60 -20.96 5.10
C SER A 13 -1.29 -20.91 4.29
N ARG A 14 -0.54 -19.82 4.42
CA ARG A 14 0.73 -19.68 3.68
C ARG A 14 1.78 -20.67 4.15
N GLU A 15 1.88 -20.87 5.45
CA GLU A 15 2.82 -21.82 6.08
C GLU A 15 2.49 -23.28 5.70
N GLU A 16 1.20 -23.62 5.71
CA GLU A 16 0.73 -24.94 5.27
C GLU A 16 1.06 -25.18 3.79
N ALA A 17 0.87 -24.16 2.95
CA ALA A 17 1.21 -24.24 1.54
C ALA A 17 2.72 -24.40 1.29
N GLU A 18 3.59 -23.72 2.06
CA GLU A 18 5.05 -23.94 2.01
C GLU A 18 5.42 -25.38 2.41
N SER A 19 4.77 -25.94 3.44
CA SER A 19 4.96 -27.35 3.84
C SER A 19 4.51 -28.33 2.76
N ILE A 20 3.38 -28.08 2.08
CA ILE A 20 2.90 -28.92 0.97
C ILE A 20 3.88 -28.85 -0.20
N LEU A 21 4.36 -27.65 -0.56
CA LEU A 21 5.36 -27.44 -1.59
C LEU A 21 6.65 -28.22 -1.31
N GLN A 22 7.15 -28.13 -0.07
CA GLN A 22 8.32 -28.89 0.38
C GLN A 22 8.11 -30.39 0.20
N ARG A 23 7.00 -30.94 0.72
CA ARG A 23 6.69 -32.37 0.61
C ARG A 23 6.54 -32.83 -0.83
N PHE A 24 5.97 -32.01 -1.71
CA PHE A 24 5.83 -32.32 -3.12
C PHE A 24 7.20 -32.39 -3.82
N LEU A 25 8.09 -31.42 -3.59
CA LEU A 25 9.42 -31.41 -4.20
C LEU A 25 10.31 -32.53 -3.67
N ASP A 26 10.15 -32.94 -2.42
CA ASP A 26 10.94 -34.03 -1.83
C ASP A 26 10.41 -35.44 -2.20
N ASN A 27 9.18 -35.53 -2.73
CA ASN A 27 8.54 -36.79 -3.07
C ASN A 27 8.91 -37.27 -4.48
N GLY A 28 9.45 -38.48 -4.65
CA GLY A 28 9.84 -39.00 -5.97
C GLY A 28 8.70 -39.49 -6.88
N ASN A 29 7.47 -39.60 -6.37
CA ASN A 29 6.34 -40.18 -7.10
C ASN A 29 5.39 -39.14 -7.71
N TYR A 30 5.33 -37.93 -7.14
CA TYR A 30 4.48 -36.85 -7.65
C TYR A 30 5.29 -35.86 -8.48
N ASN A 31 4.77 -35.54 -9.66
CA ASN A 31 5.42 -34.73 -10.67
C ASN A 31 4.68 -33.43 -10.96
N VAL A 32 3.37 -33.34 -10.71
CA VAL A 32 2.58 -32.12 -10.98
C VAL A 32 1.81 -31.66 -9.74
N LEU A 33 2.08 -30.42 -9.32
CA LEU A 33 1.36 -29.74 -8.25
C LEU A 33 0.61 -28.52 -8.81
N ALA A 34 -0.70 -28.45 -8.57
CA ALA A 34 -1.50 -27.27 -8.86
C ALA A 34 -1.72 -26.39 -7.62
N ILE A 35 -1.42 -25.11 -7.76
CA ILE A 35 -1.68 -24.06 -6.77
C ILE A 35 -2.76 -23.14 -7.30
N LYS A 36 -3.94 -23.26 -6.71
CA LYS A 36 -5.11 -22.46 -7.06
C LYS A 36 -5.45 -21.45 -5.97
N GLY A 37 -6.29 -20.46 -6.30
CA GLY A 37 -6.77 -19.44 -5.37
C GLY A 37 -7.09 -18.13 -6.07
N ASN A 38 -7.70 -17.21 -5.32
CA ASN A 38 -8.16 -15.93 -5.85
C ASN A 38 -7.01 -15.06 -6.39
N TRP A 39 -7.36 -14.06 -7.19
CA TRP A 39 -6.38 -13.05 -7.60
C TRP A 39 -5.91 -12.23 -6.41
N GLY A 40 -4.60 -11.97 -6.36
CA GLY A 40 -4.03 -11.14 -5.31
C GLY A 40 -3.74 -11.85 -3.98
N VAL A 41 -4.08 -13.14 -3.80
CA VAL A 41 -3.75 -13.86 -2.55
C VAL A 41 -2.26 -14.22 -2.41
N GLY A 42 -1.47 -14.04 -3.48
CA GLY A 42 -0.02 -14.20 -3.45
C GLY A 42 0.53 -15.57 -3.83
N LYS A 43 -0.17 -16.32 -4.70
CA LYS A 43 0.29 -17.62 -5.24
C LYS A 43 1.68 -17.55 -5.90
N THR A 44 1.84 -16.64 -6.86
CA THR A 44 3.13 -16.39 -7.54
C THR A 44 4.22 -16.02 -6.54
N HIS A 45 3.91 -15.16 -5.57
CA HIS A 45 4.85 -14.73 -4.54
C HIS A 45 5.29 -15.90 -3.65
N LEU A 46 4.36 -16.76 -3.24
CA LEU A 46 4.64 -17.96 -2.46
C LEU A 46 5.66 -18.85 -3.18
N VAL A 47 5.38 -19.25 -4.42
CA VAL A 47 6.24 -20.17 -5.18
C VAL A 47 7.59 -19.55 -5.49
N GLN A 48 7.62 -18.30 -5.96
CA GLN A 48 8.89 -17.63 -6.28
C GLN A 48 9.78 -17.47 -5.05
N ASN A 49 9.22 -17.06 -3.91
CA ASN A 49 9.99 -16.90 -2.68
C ASN A 49 10.47 -18.25 -2.15
N PHE A 50 9.62 -19.28 -2.19
CA PHE A 50 9.95 -20.63 -1.76
C PHE A 50 11.10 -21.23 -2.58
N LEU A 51 11.01 -21.17 -3.91
CA LEU A 51 12.07 -21.67 -4.80
C LEU A 51 13.35 -20.84 -4.68
N TYR A 52 13.25 -19.52 -4.51
CA TYR A 52 14.41 -18.66 -4.31
C TYR A 52 15.19 -18.99 -3.03
N LYS A 53 14.50 -19.40 -1.96
CA LYS A 53 15.14 -19.84 -0.69
C LYS A 53 15.85 -21.19 -0.82
N ARG A 54 15.42 -22.06 -1.75
CA ARG A 54 16.05 -23.35 -2.03
C ARG A 54 17.31 -23.17 -2.88
N LYS A 55 18.44 -22.89 -2.22
CA LYS A 55 19.74 -22.76 -2.88
C LYS A 55 20.17 -24.10 -3.51
N GLY A 56 20.50 -24.10 -4.81
CA GLY A 56 21.16 -25.21 -5.49
C GLY A 56 20.30 -26.02 -6.48
N GLU A 57 18.99 -25.78 -6.54
CA GLU A 57 18.11 -26.43 -7.53
C GLU A 57 17.82 -25.49 -8.70
N TYR A 58 18.05 -25.97 -9.93
CA TYR A 58 17.69 -25.24 -11.15
C TYR A 58 16.16 -25.21 -11.29
N TYR A 59 15.59 -24.01 -11.40
CA TYR A 59 14.18 -23.85 -11.71
C TYR A 59 13.93 -22.84 -12.83
N TYR A 60 12.86 -23.09 -13.57
CA TYR A 60 12.37 -22.24 -14.65
C TYR A 60 11.00 -21.69 -14.28
N TYR A 61 10.72 -20.47 -14.70
CA TYR A 61 9.44 -19.80 -14.41
C TYR A 61 8.90 -19.13 -15.66
N ALA A 62 7.75 -19.60 -16.16
CA ALA A 62 7.10 -19.02 -17.32
C ALA A 62 5.63 -18.70 -17.00
N SER A 63 5.20 -17.48 -17.29
CA SER A 63 3.78 -17.10 -17.28
C SER A 63 3.19 -17.37 -18.67
N VAL A 64 2.00 -17.95 -18.74
CA VAL A 64 1.27 -18.14 -20.00
C VAL A 64 0.51 -16.89 -20.46
N PHE A 65 0.63 -15.79 -19.71
CA PHE A 65 -0.05 -14.54 -20.03
C PHE A 65 0.28 -14.07 -21.46
N GLY A 66 -0.75 -13.93 -22.28
CA GLY A 66 -0.63 -13.43 -23.66
C GLY A 66 0.06 -14.40 -24.64
N ILE A 67 0.32 -15.65 -24.25
CA ILE A 67 0.89 -16.66 -25.16
C ILE A 67 -0.15 -17.11 -26.18
N SER A 68 0.28 -17.25 -27.43
CA SER A 68 -0.55 -17.73 -28.55
C SER A 68 -0.16 -19.11 -29.11
N SER A 69 0.96 -19.71 -28.70
CA SER A 69 1.35 -21.08 -29.09
C SER A 69 2.25 -21.78 -28.06
N ILE A 70 2.38 -23.11 -28.13
CA ILE A 70 3.28 -23.88 -27.25
C ILE A 70 4.75 -23.52 -27.48
N GLU A 71 5.15 -23.16 -28.70
CA GLU A 71 6.53 -22.75 -29.03
C GLU A 71 6.92 -21.47 -28.30
N GLN A 72 5.98 -20.53 -28.12
CA GLN A 72 6.19 -19.34 -27.32
C GLN A 72 6.37 -19.67 -25.83
N LEU A 73 5.58 -20.62 -25.30
CA LEU A 73 5.77 -21.10 -23.92
C LEU A 73 7.11 -21.78 -23.76
N LYS A 74 7.48 -22.65 -24.69
CA LYS A 74 8.78 -23.33 -24.73
C LYS A 74 9.92 -22.31 -24.62
N SER A 75 9.85 -21.28 -25.46
CA SER A 75 10.88 -20.25 -25.50
C SER A 75 10.93 -19.40 -24.22
N ARG A 76 9.78 -19.08 -23.61
CA ARG A 76 9.74 -18.38 -22.31
C ARG A 76 10.36 -19.23 -21.21
N ILE A 77 10.12 -20.54 -21.19
CA ILE A 77 10.74 -21.46 -20.23
C ILE A 77 12.27 -21.39 -20.38
N LEU A 78 12.81 -21.56 -21.59
CA LEU A 78 14.26 -21.50 -21.84
C LEU A 78 14.90 -20.15 -21.47
N ALA A 79 14.22 -19.04 -21.78
CA ALA A 79 14.70 -17.69 -21.45
C ALA A 79 14.66 -17.39 -19.95
N SER A 80 13.84 -18.11 -19.19
CA SER A 80 13.57 -17.84 -17.77
C SER A 80 14.52 -18.50 -16.77
N ASN A 81 15.75 -18.87 -17.17
CA ASN A 81 16.69 -19.53 -16.27
C ASN A 81 17.04 -18.62 -15.09
N LYS A 82 16.47 -18.91 -13.92
CA LYS A 82 16.71 -18.16 -12.68
C LYS A 82 17.80 -18.85 -11.87
N ASN A 83 19.05 -18.70 -12.33
CA ASN A 83 20.22 -18.90 -11.48
C ASN A 83 20.94 -17.58 -11.21
N GLN A 84 21.09 -17.27 -9.92
CA GLN A 84 22.11 -16.35 -9.42
C GLN A 84 23.46 -17.09 -9.39
N ALA A 85 24.21 -17.01 -10.49
CA ALA A 85 25.67 -16.99 -10.56
C ALA A 85 26.10 -17.20 -12.02
N GLY A 86 26.38 -16.09 -12.73
CA GLY A 86 27.24 -16.09 -13.91
C GLY A 86 26.73 -16.83 -15.15
N SER A 87 25.77 -16.28 -15.88
CA SER A 87 25.71 -16.52 -17.34
C SER A 87 25.02 -15.36 -18.08
N ASN A 88 25.69 -14.21 -18.11
CA ASN A 88 25.30 -13.09 -18.98
C ASN A 88 25.58 -13.36 -20.48
N SER A 89 26.28 -14.46 -20.81
CA SER A 89 26.72 -14.76 -22.18
C SER A 89 25.73 -15.66 -22.95
N VAL A 90 25.04 -16.58 -22.27
CA VAL A 90 24.08 -17.51 -22.92
C VAL A 90 22.72 -16.82 -23.17
N ASN A 91 22.25 -15.97 -22.26
CA ASN A 91 20.97 -15.26 -22.40
C ASN A 91 20.94 -14.30 -23.60
N ASN A 92 22.07 -13.64 -23.92
CA ASN A 92 22.18 -12.73 -25.06
C ASN A 92 22.16 -13.46 -26.42
N SER A 93 22.68 -14.69 -26.47
CA SER A 93 22.69 -15.49 -27.70
C SER A 93 21.34 -16.16 -27.96
N LEU A 94 20.68 -16.64 -26.90
CA LEU A 94 19.32 -17.19 -26.98
C LEU A 94 18.28 -16.11 -27.32
N GLY A 95 18.40 -14.92 -26.74
CA GLY A 95 17.53 -13.78 -27.05
C GLY A 95 17.60 -13.34 -28.52
N LYS A 96 18.80 -13.34 -29.12
CA LYS A 96 19.01 -12.97 -30.54
C LYS A 96 18.43 -13.99 -31.52
N ILE A 97 18.57 -15.29 -31.22
CA ILE A 97 17.92 -16.35 -31.99
C ILE A 97 16.40 -16.17 -31.91
N PHE A 98 15.89 -15.94 -30.71
CA PHE A 98 14.46 -15.79 -30.42
C PHE A 98 13.82 -14.54 -31.06
N GLU A 99 14.49 -13.38 -31.05
CA GLU A 99 14.05 -12.17 -31.76
C GLU A 99 13.97 -12.39 -33.28
N GLY A 100 14.88 -13.21 -33.84
CA GLY A 100 14.87 -13.60 -35.25
C GLY A 100 13.67 -14.47 -35.63
N PHE A 101 13.17 -15.31 -34.71
CA PHE A 101 11.95 -16.10 -34.91
C PHE A 101 10.69 -15.23 -34.85
N HIS A 102 10.59 -14.33 -33.86
CA HIS A 102 9.37 -13.54 -33.65
C HIS A 102 9.17 -12.38 -34.62
N ARG A 103 10.24 -11.74 -35.11
CA ARG A 103 10.10 -10.64 -36.10
C ARG A 103 9.65 -11.11 -37.48
N ASN A 104 9.73 -12.42 -37.76
CA ASN A 104 9.56 -12.98 -39.10
C ASN A 104 8.26 -13.77 -39.30
N SER A 105 7.46 -14.04 -38.25
CA SER A 105 6.15 -14.70 -38.42
C SER A 105 5.10 -13.80 -39.07
N ASP A 106 5.26 -12.48 -39.01
CA ASP A 106 4.28 -11.51 -39.56
C ASP A 106 4.61 -11.06 -41.00
N ARG A 107 5.72 -11.51 -41.61
CA ARG A 107 6.12 -11.13 -42.98
C ARG A 107 6.67 -12.34 -43.76
N LEU A 108 5.77 -13.23 -44.17
CA LEU A 108 6.09 -14.50 -44.85
C LEU A 108 6.56 -14.37 -46.33
N GLU A 109 6.87 -13.18 -46.86
CA GLU A 109 7.10 -13.02 -48.32
C GLU A 109 8.47 -12.51 -48.76
N ARG A 110 9.49 -12.41 -47.89
CA ARG A 110 10.84 -12.04 -48.38
C ARG A 110 11.91 -13.00 -47.89
N THR A 111 12.55 -13.64 -48.87
CA THR A 111 13.74 -14.48 -48.73
C THR A 111 14.89 -13.69 -48.10
N THR A 112 14.94 -13.67 -46.78
CA THR A 112 16.07 -13.11 -46.04
C THR A 112 17.08 -14.20 -45.77
N LYS A 113 18.33 -13.98 -46.22
CA LYS A 113 19.47 -14.83 -45.89
C LYS A 113 19.91 -14.47 -44.46
N ILE A 114 19.96 -15.44 -43.58
CA ILE A 114 20.52 -15.28 -42.23
C ILE A 114 21.85 -16.04 -42.19
N ASP A 115 22.92 -15.35 -41.85
CA ASP A 115 24.25 -15.94 -41.68
C ASP A 115 24.42 -16.40 -40.23
N LEU A 116 24.46 -17.71 -40.01
CA LEU A 116 24.80 -18.31 -38.71
C LEU A 116 26.33 -18.49 -38.62
N PRO A 117 27.03 -17.81 -37.69
CA PRO A 117 28.47 -18.04 -37.48
C PRO A 117 28.67 -19.34 -36.69
N LEU A 118 29.19 -20.38 -37.36
CA LEU A 118 29.71 -21.58 -36.71
C LEU A 118 31.22 -21.41 -36.46
N PRO A 119 31.76 -21.89 -35.33
CA PRO A 119 33.19 -21.80 -35.06
C PRO A 119 33.95 -22.74 -36.01
N GLY A 120 34.72 -22.16 -36.92
CA GLY A 120 35.76 -22.88 -37.67
C GLY A 120 35.60 -23.01 -39.19
N GLN A 121 34.46 -22.65 -39.81
CA GLN A 121 34.38 -22.52 -41.29
C GLN A 121 33.08 -21.83 -41.77
N SER A 122 33.20 -21.18 -42.92
CA SER A 122 32.26 -20.39 -43.74
C SER A 122 30.75 -20.46 -43.43
N SER A 123 30.12 -19.28 -43.38
CA SER A 123 28.66 -19.05 -43.30
C SER A 123 27.90 -19.79 -44.40
N ILE A 124 26.93 -20.61 -44.00
CA ILE A 124 26.00 -21.30 -44.91
C ILE A 124 24.77 -20.41 -45.11
N PRO A 125 24.40 -20.02 -46.35
CA PRO A 125 23.18 -19.27 -46.59
C PRO A 125 21.95 -20.17 -46.40
N VAL A 126 21.20 -19.94 -45.32
CA VAL A 126 20.00 -20.74 -45.00
C VAL A 126 18.75 -20.12 -45.62
N VAL A 127 17.98 -20.92 -46.39
CA VAL A 127 16.69 -20.54 -46.99
C VAL A 127 15.57 -20.76 -45.97
N GLY A 128 14.55 -19.88 -45.95
CA GLY A 128 13.52 -19.76 -44.91
C GLY A 128 12.90 -21.04 -44.32
N SER A 129 12.69 -22.09 -45.12
CA SER A 129 12.13 -23.37 -44.63
C SER A 129 13.10 -24.19 -43.78
N LEU A 130 14.41 -23.98 -43.93
CA LEU A 130 15.43 -24.63 -43.11
C LEU A 130 15.69 -23.85 -41.82
N ILE A 131 15.32 -22.57 -41.75
CA ILE A 131 15.43 -21.75 -40.52
C ILE A 131 14.39 -22.19 -39.49
N SER A 132 13.15 -22.47 -39.90
CA SER A 132 12.14 -23.04 -39.00
C SER A 132 12.56 -24.41 -38.48
N ILE A 133 13.02 -25.30 -39.37
CA ILE A 133 13.46 -26.66 -38.99
C ILE A 133 14.70 -26.62 -38.10
N ALA A 134 15.70 -25.79 -38.43
CA ALA A 134 16.89 -25.61 -37.59
C ALA A 134 16.56 -24.95 -36.24
N GLY A 135 15.57 -24.06 -36.22
CA GLY A 135 15.00 -23.46 -35.02
C GLY A 135 14.35 -24.46 -34.10
N ASP A 136 13.42 -25.26 -34.63
CA ASP A 136 12.73 -26.30 -33.88
C ASP A 136 13.72 -27.36 -33.38
N PHE A 137 14.70 -27.73 -34.21
CA PHE A 137 15.76 -28.65 -33.80
C PHE A 137 16.67 -28.06 -32.71
N ALA A 138 17.09 -26.80 -32.84
CA ALA A 138 17.88 -26.11 -31.82
C ALA A 138 17.09 -25.93 -30.52
N LEU A 139 15.81 -25.57 -30.61
CA LEU A 139 14.90 -25.49 -29.46
C LEU A 139 14.75 -26.85 -28.78
N ASN A 140 14.59 -27.95 -29.54
CA ASN A 140 14.51 -29.29 -28.98
C ASN A 140 15.83 -29.70 -28.29
N ILE A 141 16.99 -29.36 -28.85
CA ILE A 141 18.30 -29.57 -28.20
C ILE A 141 18.43 -28.75 -26.92
N LEU A 142 18.02 -27.48 -26.96
CA LEU A 142 18.03 -26.59 -25.79
C LEU A 142 17.02 -27.06 -24.72
N PHE A 143 15.91 -27.68 -25.13
CA PHE A 143 14.93 -28.29 -24.23
C PHE A 143 15.47 -29.52 -23.51
N ASN A 144 16.51 -30.19 -24.00
CA ASN A 144 17.20 -31.19 -23.17
C ASN A 144 17.94 -30.55 -21.98
N ALA A 145 18.31 -29.27 -22.03
CA ALA A 145 18.97 -28.60 -20.92
C ALA A 145 18.06 -28.39 -19.70
N ILE A 146 16.73 -28.50 -19.88
CA ILE A 146 15.76 -28.40 -18.78
C ILE A 146 15.36 -29.77 -18.21
N LYS A 147 16.00 -30.86 -18.65
CA LYS A 147 15.71 -32.21 -18.16
C LYS A 147 15.94 -32.32 -16.65
N ASN A 148 15.05 -33.02 -15.95
CA ASN A 148 15.05 -33.22 -14.50
C ASN A 148 15.06 -31.90 -13.69
N SER A 149 14.44 -30.84 -14.21
CA SER A 149 14.35 -29.54 -13.55
C SER A 149 12.96 -29.28 -12.96
N ILE A 150 12.86 -28.22 -12.16
CA ILE A 150 11.58 -27.71 -11.66
C ILE A 150 11.08 -26.61 -12.61
N ILE A 151 9.85 -26.72 -13.09
CA ILE A 151 9.24 -25.73 -13.99
C ILE A 151 7.95 -25.21 -13.35
N CYS A 152 7.90 -23.91 -13.14
CA CYS A 152 6.69 -23.22 -12.71
C CYS A 152 5.99 -22.60 -13.92
N ILE A 153 4.73 -22.98 -14.14
CA ILE A 153 3.88 -22.43 -15.19
C ILE A 153 2.75 -21.63 -14.51
N ASP A 154 2.75 -20.32 -14.70
CA ASP A 154 1.84 -19.38 -14.01
C ASP A 154 0.80 -18.76 -14.96
N ASP A 155 -0.22 -18.13 -14.38
CA ASP A 155 -1.32 -17.41 -15.02
C ASP A 155 -2.11 -18.25 -16.05
N LEU A 156 -2.37 -19.56 -15.80
CA LEU A 156 -3.08 -20.42 -16.78
C LEU A 156 -4.42 -19.84 -17.25
N GLU A 157 -5.12 -19.09 -16.39
CA GLU A 157 -6.38 -18.43 -16.72
C GLU A 157 -6.24 -17.28 -17.73
N ARG A 158 -5.01 -16.85 -18.05
CA ARG A 158 -4.74 -15.69 -18.90
C ARG A 158 -4.03 -16.00 -20.23
N LYS A 159 -4.11 -17.26 -20.66
CA LYS A 159 -3.73 -17.68 -22.01
C LYS A 159 -4.55 -16.94 -23.07
N SER A 160 -3.95 -16.65 -24.24
CA SER A 160 -4.62 -15.90 -25.31
C SER A 160 -5.37 -16.82 -26.27
N LYS A 161 -4.63 -17.67 -27.00
CA LYS A 161 -5.20 -18.54 -28.04
C LYS A 161 -4.96 -20.04 -27.83
N VAL A 162 -4.04 -20.40 -26.93
CA VAL A 162 -3.67 -21.79 -26.70
C VAL A 162 -4.80 -22.49 -25.93
N PRO A 163 -5.37 -23.59 -26.46
CA PRO A 163 -6.30 -24.44 -25.74
C PRO A 163 -5.69 -25.01 -24.45
N LEU A 164 -6.52 -25.23 -23.41
CA LEU A 164 -6.01 -25.72 -22.13
C LEU A 164 -5.52 -27.17 -22.21
N ASP A 165 -6.19 -28.01 -22.99
CA ASP A 165 -5.80 -29.39 -23.29
C ASP A 165 -4.44 -29.46 -23.98
N GLU A 166 -4.13 -28.55 -24.91
CA GLU A 166 -2.80 -28.47 -25.53
C GLU A 166 -1.70 -28.11 -24.50
N LEU A 167 -1.98 -27.15 -23.59
CA LEU A 167 -1.07 -26.80 -22.50
C LEU A 167 -0.85 -27.97 -21.53
N LEU A 168 -1.92 -28.68 -21.16
CA LEU A 168 -1.83 -29.82 -20.25
C LEU A 168 -1.16 -31.03 -20.91
N GLY A 169 -1.37 -31.24 -22.22
CA GLY A 169 -0.62 -32.22 -23.01
C GLY A 169 0.88 -31.89 -23.06
N PHE A 170 1.23 -30.60 -23.16
CA PHE A 170 2.62 -30.18 -23.06
C PHE A 170 3.21 -30.39 -21.65
N VAL A 171 2.42 -30.17 -20.59
CA VAL A 171 2.83 -30.51 -19.20
C VAL A 171 3.10 -32.01 -19.07
N GLU A 172 2.24 -32.86 -19.60
CA GLU A 172 2.43 -34.31 -19.60
C GLU A 172 3.74 -34.70 -20.32
N TYR A 173 4.03 -34.09 -21.47
CA TYR A 173 5.31 -34.28 -22.17
C TYR A 173 6.53 -33.90 -21.30
N LEU A 174 6.49 -32.74 -20.62
CA LEU A 174 7.59 -32.32 -19.74
C LEU A 174 7.85 -33.31 -18.60
N VAL A 175 6.79 -33.92 -18.07
CA VAL A 175 6.89 -34.93 -17.00
C VAL A 175 7.44 -36.25 -17.55
N GLN A 176 6.83 -36.79 -18.60
CA GLN A 176 7.14 -38.15 -19.09
C GLN A 176 8.48 -38.22 -19.84
N GLU A 177 8.77 -37.24 -20.69
CA GLU A 177 9.94 -37.30 -21.58
C GLU A 177 11.17 -36.59 -20.97
N LEU A 178 10.94 -35.54 -20.18
CA LEU A 178 12.01 -34.74 -19.58
C LEU A 178 12.18 -34.95 -18.07
N GLY A 179 11.33 -35.72 -17.41
CA GLY A 179 11.44 -36.00 -15.98
C GLY A 179 11.30 -34.74 -15.11
N CYS A 180 10.62 -33.71 -15.61
CA CYS A 180 10.50 -32.44 -14.90
C CYS A 180 9.44 -32.49 -13.81
N LYS A 181 9.67 -31.74 -12.73
CA LYS A 181 8.64 -31.42 -11.75
C LYS A 181 7.94 -30.12 -12.12
N ILE A 182 6.62 -30.15 -12.14
CA ILE A 182 5.81 -29.03 -12.61
C ILE A 182 4.99 -28.45 -11.45
N ILE A 183 5.04 -27.12 -11.32
CA ILE A 183 4.16 -26.35 -10.45
C ILE A 183 3.25 -25.50 -11.35
N LEU A 184 1.96 -25.79 -11.35
CA LEU A 184 0.95 -25.01 -12.06
C LEU A 184 0.35 -23.97 -11.11
N ILE A 185 0.23 -22.72 -11.56
CA ILE A 185 -0.41 -21.66 -10.78
C ILE A 185 -1.53 -21.04 -11.60
N TYR A 186 -2.73 -20.97 -11.03
CA TYR A 186 -3.88 -20.39 -11.71
C TYR A 186 -4.99 -19.92 -10.78
N ASN A 187 -5.91 -19.13 -11.32
CA ASN A 187 -7.19 -18.83 -10.70
C ASN A 187 -8.28 -19.75 -11.28
N GLU A 188 -8.74 -20.73 -10.50
CA GLU A 188 -9.74 -21.72 -10.92
C GLU A 188 -11.07 -21.06 -11.32
N ASP A 189 -11.60 -20.15 -10.50
CA ASP A 189 -12.90 -19.50 -10.76
C ASP A 189 -12.93 -18.74 -12.08
N ILE A 190 -11.79 -18.21 -12.52
CA ILE A 190 -11.67 -17.47 -13.77
C ILE A 190 -11.42 -18.42 -14.94
N LEU A 191 -10.59 -19.43 -14.74
CA LEU A 191 -10.34 -20.47 -15.73
C LEU A 191 -11.63 -21.22 -16.09
N LEU A 192 -12.50 -21.47 -15.11
CA LEU A 192 -13.78 -22.18 -15.28
C LEU A 192 -14.90 -21.35 -15.93
N LYS A 193 -14.74 -20.02 -16.10
CA LYS A 193 -15.73 -19.20 -16.83
C LYS A 193 -15.81 -19.55 -18.31
N ASP A 194 -14.73 -20.09 -18.87
CA ASP A 194 -14.70 -20.62 -20.21
C ASP A 194 -15.13 -22.09 -20.21
N GLY A 195 -16.25 -22.40 -20.89
CA GLY A 195 -16.82 -23.75 -20.93
C GLY A 195 -15.88 -24.79 -21.55
N ALA A 196 -15.02 -24.39 -22.49
CA ALA A 196 -14.01 -25.28 -23.08
C ALA A 196 -12.89 -25.60 -22.07
N SER A 197 -12.34 -24.57 -21.41
CA SER A 197 -11.34 -24.73 -20.35
C SER A 197 -11.87 -25.53 -19.17
N LYS A 198 -13.15 -25.40 -18.81
CA LYS A 198 -13.78 -26.21 -17.76
C LYS A 198 -13.75 -27.70 -18.09
N ARG A 199 -14.21 -28.09 -19.29
CA ARG A 199 -14.21 -29.50 -19.73
C ARG A 199 -12.79 -30.06 -19.79
N ALA A 200 -11.87 -29.31 -20.41
CA ALA A 200 -10.47 -29.72 -20.49
C ALA A 200 -9.84 -29.89 -19.09
N LEU A 201 -10.12 -28.99 -18.15
CA LEU A 201 -9.63 -29.16 -16.78
C LEU A 201 -10.26 -30.39 -16.13
N GLU A 202 -11.58 -30.58 -16.23
CA GLU A 202 -12.27 -31.76 -15.65
C GLU A 202 -11.71 -33.08 -16.21
N ASP A 203 -11.48 -33.15 -17.53
CA ASP A 203 -10.99 -34.36 -18.21
C ASP A 203 -9.52 -34.67 -17.88
N TYR A 204 -8.66 -33.65 -17.82
CA TYR A 204 -7.21 -33.84 -17.65
C TYR A 204 -6.74 -33.69 -16.20
N ARG A 205 -7.56 -33.19 -15.28
CA ARG A 205 -7.17 -32.97 -13.88
C ARG A 205 -6.74 -34.27 -13.20
N GLU A 206 -7.52 -35.35 -13.32
CA GLU A 206 -7.15 -36.65 -12.73
C GLU A 206 -5.89 -37.24 -13.38
N LYS A 207 -5.72 -37.04 -14.69
CA LYS A 207 -4.61 -37.61 -15.45
C LYS A 207 -3.28 -36.87 -15.24
N VAL A 208 -3.32 -35.54 -15.19
CA VAL A 208 -2.14 -34.68 -15.24
C VAL A 208 -1.76 -34.14 -13.87
N ILE A 209 -2.70 -33.90 -12.96
CA ILE A 209 -2.44 -33.21 -11.70
C ILE A 209 -2.42 -34.21 -10.54
N ASP A 210 -1.23 -34.46 -9.99
CA ASP A 210 -1.08 -35.40 -8.86
C ASP A 210 -1.59 -34.83 -7.54
N ARG A 211 -1.36 -33.53 -7.33
CA ARG A 211 -1.68 -32.82 -6.09
C ARG A 211 -2.19 -31.43 -6.34
N GLU A 212 -3.06 -30.98 -5.45
CA GLU A 212 -3.65 -29.65 -5.50
C GLU A 212 -3.64 -28.99 -4.14
N LEU A 213 -3.44 -27.67 -4.12
CA LEU A 213 -3.64 -26.84 -2.96
C LEU A 213 -4.35 -25.55 -3.34
N LYS A 214 -5.33 -25.14 -2.53
CA LYS A 214 -5.99 -23.85 -2.65
C LYS A 214 -5.39 -22.89 -1.64
N LEU A 215 -4.57 -21.94 -2.10
CA LEU A 215 -3.98 -20.93 -1.25
C LEU A 215 -5.05 -19.91 -0.83
N GLU A 216 -5.30 -19.82 0.47
CA GLU A 216 -6.33 -18.96 1.07
C GLU A 216 -5.82 -18.39 2.41
N PRO A 217 -4.77 -17.55 2.39
CA PRO A 217 -4.22 -16.95 3.59
C PRO A 217 -5.24 -16.02 4.24
N THR A 218 -5.08 -15.79 5.53
CA THR A 218 -5.77 -14.74 6.28
C THR A 218 -5.29 -13.35 5.85
N VAL A 219 -6.09 -12.32 6.13
CA VAL A 219 -5.69 -10.92 5.89
C VAL A 219 -4.44 -10.60 6.70
N GLU A 220 -4.38 -11.09 7.93
CA GLU A 220 -3.27 -10.95 8.86
C GLU A 220 -1.96 -11.51 8.30
N GLU A 221 -1.95 -12.74 7.77
CA GLU A 221 -0.76 -13.32 7.13
C GLU A 221 -0.25 -12.46 5.97
N ASN A 222 -1.15 -11.86 5.19
CA ASN A 222 -0.77 -10.99 4.08
C ASN A 222 -0.31 -9.60 4.53
N LEU A 223 -0.84 -9.08 5.63
CA LEU A 223 -0.37 -7.85 6.25
C LEU A 223 1.01 -8.04 6.86
N ASP A 224 1.23 -9.12 7.60
CA ASP A 224 2.50 -9.43 8.25
C ASP A 224 3.60 -9.71 7.19
N LEU A 225 3.24 -10.14 5.98
CA LEU A 225 4.18 -10.23 4.85
C LEU A 225 4.67 -8.85 4.36
N ILE A 226 3.79 -7.85 4.31
CA ILE A 226 4.05 -6.56 3.63
C ILE A 226 4.51 -5.49 4.63
N PHE A 227 3.82 -5.38 5.75
CA PHE A 227 4.04 -4.38 6.80
C PHE A 227 4.82 -4.94 7.98
N LYS A 228 5.64 -5.98 7.75
CA LYS A 228 6.51 -6.51 8.78
C LYS A 228 7.36 -5.38 9.37
N ASP A 229 7.37 -5.27 10.70
CA ASP A 229 8.14 -4.27 11.45
C ASP A 229 7.79 -2.80 11.12
N ASN A 230 6.64 -2.54 10.49
CA ASN A 230 6.19 -1.18 10.20
C ASN A 230 5.75 -0.45 11.50
N PRO A 231 6.23 0.78 11.76
CA PRO A 231 5.95 1.50 13.00
C PRO A 231 4.45 1.81 13.20
N ASP A 232 3.69 1.88 12.10
CA ASP A 232 2.27 2.25 12.08
C ASP A 232 1.33 1.05 11.98
N ILE A 233 1.83 -0.17 12.20
CA ILE A 233 1.05 -1.41 12.05
C ILE A 233 -0.25 -1.40 12.88
N GLN A 234 -0.24 -0.77 14.05
CA GLN A 234 -1.41 -0.65 14.93
C GLN A 234 -2.52 0.21 14.33
N VAL A 235 -2.18 1.13 13.42
CA VAL A 235 -3.13 1.97 12.69
C VAL A 235 -3.58 1.28 11.40
N ILE A 236 -2.64 0.63 10.70
CA ILE A 236 -2.84 0.02 9.38
C ILE A 236 -3.68 -1.26 9.47
N LYS A 237 -3.32 -2.17 10.39
CA LYS A 237 -3.89 -3.52 10.49
C LYS A 237 -5.41 -3.53 10.71
N PRO A 238 -5.98 -2.71 11.63
CA PRO A 238 -7.43 -2.69 11.84
C PRO A 238 -8.23 -2.28 10.59
N VAL A 239 -7.71 -1.36 9.76
CA VAL A 239 -8.41 -0.90 8.55
C VAL A 239 -8.55 -2.04 7.55
N PHE A 240 -7.46 -2.74 7.26
CA PHE A 240 -7.46 -3.86 6.31
C PHE A 240 -8.27 -5.07 6.79
N ILE A 241 -8.21 -5.40 8.09
CA ILE A 241 -9.03 -6.47 8.68
C ILE A 241 -10.52 -6.15 8.53
N LYS A 242 -10.95 -4.92 8.89
CA LYS A 242 -12.35 -4.49 8.74
C LYS A 242 -12.78 -4.45 7.27
N ALA A 243 -11.92 -3.98 6.37
CA ALA A 243 -12.17 -3.99 4.93
C ALA A 243 -12.26 -5.43 4.38
N GLY A 244 -11.57 -6.38 5.03
CA GLY A 244 -11.47 -7.78 4.60
C GLY A 244 -10.80 -7.94 3.24
N THR A 245 -9.83 -7.07 2.93
CA THR A 245 -9.07 -7.10 1.68
C THR A 245 -7.88 -8.04 1.82
N ASN A 246 -7.89 -9.11 1.04
CA ASN A 246 -6.84 -10.12 1.04
C ASN A 246 -5.92 -10.05 -0.20
N ASN A 247 -5.95 -8.93 -0.91
CA ASN A 247 -5.20 -8.73 -2.16
C ASN A 247 -3.86 -8.05 -1.87
N ILE A 248 -2.77 -8.83 -1.86
CA ILE A 248 -1.40 -8.34 -1.58
C ILE A 248 -0.96 -7.23 -2.52
N ARG A 249 -1.49 -7.15 -3.75
CA ARG A 249 -1.15 -6.08 -4.68
C ARG A 249 -1.75 -4.74 -4.24
N VAL A 250 -2.96 -4.78 -3.68
CA VAL A 250 -3.63 -3.58 -3.13
C VAL A 250 -2.96 -3.16 -1.84
N ILE A 251 -2.74 -4.12 -0.92
CA ILE A 251 -2.03 -3.87 0.35
C ILE A 251 -0.66 -3.22 0.09
N ARG A 252 0.13 -3.76 -0.84
CA ARG A 252 1.45 -3.22 -1.20
C ARG A 252 1.38 -1.84 -1.86
N LYS A 253 0.37 -1.58 -2.70
CA LYS A 253 0.17 -0.24 -3.25
C LYS A 253 -0.22 0.78 -2.17
N SER A 254 -0.94 0.37 -1.14
CA SER A 254 -1.22 1.24 0.01
C SER A 254 0.02 1.51 0.84
N GLN A 255 0.90 0.52 0.99
CA GLN A 255 2.22 0.75 1.62
C GLN A 255 2.99 1.84 0.87
N TRP A 256 3.11 1.73 -0.46
CA TRP A 256 3.84 2.74 -1.25
C TRP A 256 3.26 4.15 -1.09
N LEU A 257 1.93 4.29 -1.10
CA LEU A 257 1.27 5.56 -0.87
C LEU A 257 1.54 6.11 0.54
N ILE A 258 1.49 5.25 1.56
CA ILE A 258 1.80 5.65 2.94
C ILE A 258 3.26 6.12 3.01
N ASP A 259 4.20 5.33 2.50
CA ASP A 259 5.63 5.64 2.53
C ASP A 259 5.97 6.96 1.81
N GLU A 260 5.22 7.30 0.74
CA GLU A 260 5.33 8.59 0.04
C GLU A 260 4.84 9.76 0.90
N LEU A 261 3.75 9.58 1.65
CA LEU A 261 3.15 10.64 2.48
C LEU A 261 3.86 10.83 3.82
N ILE A 262 4.46 9.77 4.40
CA ILE A 262 5.11 9.81 5.72
C ILE A 262 6.11 10.97 5.87
N PRO A 263 7.03 11.23 4.94
CA PRO A 263 7.98 12.33 5.04
C PRO A 263 7.32 13.71 5.18
N LEU A 264 6.12 13.89 4.58
CA LEU A 264 5.38 15.15 4.57
C LEU A 264 4.59 15.38 5.87
N ILE A 265 4.25 14.31 6.58
CA ILE A 265 3.36 14.34 7.76
C ILE A 265 4.04 13.90 9.05
N LYS A 266 5.36 13.66 9.02
CA LYS A 266 6.13 13.10 10.15
C LYS A 266 6.05 13.96 11.43
N ASP A 267 5.96 15.27 11.28
CA ASP A 267 5.97 16.25 12.38
C ASP A 267 4.54 16.66 12.81
N TRP A 268 3.51 16.05 12.20
CA TRP A 268 2.11 16.31 12.55
C TRP A 268 1.68 15.54 13.79
N GLN A 269 0.62 16.04 14.45
CA GLN A 269 0.05 15.40 15.62
C GLN A 269 -0.33 13.94 15.32
N PRO A 270 -0.06 13.00 16.26
CA PRO A 270 -0.30 11.57 16.03
C PRO A 270 -1.73 11.24 15.58
N SER A 271 -2.75 11.92 16.11
CA SER A 271 -4.15 11.72 15.73
C SER A 271 -4.39 12.06 14.26
N LEU A 272 -3.92 13.22 13.80
CA LEU A 272 -4.03 13.66 12.40
C LEU A 272 -3.22 12.76 11.48
N ARG A 273 -1.96 12.46 11.81
CA ARG A 273 -1.10 11.55 11.04
C ARG A 273 -1.75 10.18 10.88
N ASN A 274 -2.28 9.62 11.96
CA ASN A 274 -2.98 8.33 11.92
C ASN A 274 -4.26 8.40 11.08
N GLN A 275 -4.97 9.55 11.09
CA GLN A 275 -6.14 9.74 10.24
C GLN A 275 -5.77 9.80 8.76
N VAL A 276 -4.68 10.47 8.39
CA VAL A 276 -4.16 10.47 7.02
C VAL A 276 -3.85 9.05 6.57
N ILE A 277 -3.14 8.25 7.37
CA ILE A 277 -2.84 6.83 7.05
C ILE A 277 -4.14 6.04 6.79
N ARG A 278 -5.14 6.16 7.67
CA ARG A 278 -6.42 5.47 7.51
C ARG A 278 -7.13 5.89 6.21
N ASN A 279 -7.16 7.20 5.95
CA ASN A 279 -7.79 7.74 4.75
C ASN A 279 -7.08 7.27 3.49
N SER A 280 -5.75 7.29 3.44
CA SER A 280 -4.95 6.81 2.33
C SER A 280 -5.25 5.33 2.00
N ILE A 281 -5.37 4.48 3.02
CA ILE A 281 -5.73 3.06 2.81
C ILE A 281 -7.12 2.96 2.17
N ILE A 282 -8.12 3.65 2.71
CA ILE A 282 -9.52 3.53 2.27
C ILE A 282 -9.72 4.13 0.88
N ILE A 283 -9.07 5.26 0.59
CA ILE A 283 -9.03 5.88 -0.74
C ILE A 283 -8.42 4.91 -1.76
N ASN A 284 -7.30 4.25 -1.41
CA ASN A 284 -6.66 3.30 -2.31
C ASN A 284 -7.47 2.02 -2.51
N LEU A 285 -8.14 1.52 -1.47
CA LEU A 285 -9.10 0.42 -1.55
C LEU A 285 -10.25 0.77 -2.50
N ALA A 286 -10.82 1.97 -2.36
CA ALA A 286 -11.89 2.45 -3.23
C ALA A 286 -11.44 2.55 -4.70
N LYS A 287 -10.17 2.87 -4.99
CA LYS A 287 -9.61 2.86 -6.35
C LYS A 287 -9.36 1.46 -6.90
N LEU A 288 -8.75 0.58 -6.12
CA LEU A 288 -8.08 -0.61 -6.65
C LEU A 288 -8.80 -1.93 -6.38
N ASP A 289 -9.60 -2.02 -5.32
CA ASP A 289 -10.21 -3.27 -4.88
C ASP A 289 -11.70 -3.31 -5.24
N THR A 290 -12.02 -4.02 -6.33
CA THR A 290 -13.41 -4.22 -6.76
C THR A 290 -14.25 -4.92 -5.69
N ALA A 291 -13.69 -5.92 -4.99
CA ALA A 291 -14.45 -6.64 -3.97
C ALA A 291 -14.78 -5.75 -2.77
N PHE A 292 -13.87 -4.83 -2.41
CA PHE A 292 -14.14 -3.78 -1.42
C PHE A 292 -15.26 -2.85 -1.88
N ARG A 293 -15.19 -2.35 -3.13
CA ARG A 293 -16.23 -1.48 -3.70
C ARG A 293 -17.59 -2.15 -3.70
N ASP A 294 -17.68 -3.41 -4.09
CA ASP A 294 -18.94 -4.15 -4.16
C ASP A 294 -19.51 -4.41 -2.76
N ARG A 295 -18.64 -4.75 -1.80
CA ARG A 295 -19.04 -5.04 -0.41
C ARG A 295 -19.54 -3.81 0.33
N PHE A 296 -18.84 -2.68 0.20
CA PHE A 296 -19.15 -1.47 0.96
C PHE A 296 -19.91 -0.43 0.15
N GLY A 297 -19.98 -0.52 -1.17
CA GLY A 297 -20.57 0.51 -2.02
C GLY A 297 -19.83 1.85 -1.91
N ILE A 298 -18.51 1.83 -1.73
CA ILE A 298 -17.64 3.02 -1.59
C ILE A 298 -16.78 3.16 -2.84
N SER A 299 -16.91 4.26 -3.57
CA SER A 299 -16.06 4.63 -4.70
C SER A 299 -15.29 5.93 -4.41
N ILE A 300 -14.30 6.26 -5.25
CA ILE A 300 -13.62 7.56 -5.17
C ILE A 300 -14.62 8.71 -5.35
N ASP A 301 -15.52 8.61 -6.32
CA ASP A 301 -16.51 9.66 -6.57
C ASP A 301 -17.42 9.86 -5.36
N ALA A 302 -17.76 8.77 -4.66
CA ALA A 302 -18.52 8.83 -3.42
C ALA A 302 -17.76 9.57 -2.32
N ILE A 303 -16.45 9.32 -2.17
CA ILE A 303 -15.58 10.02 -1.22
C ILE A 303 -15.45 11.51 -1.60
N LEU A 304 -15.16 11.83 -2.86
CA LEU A 304 -15.08 13.20 -3.36
C LEU A 304 -16.37 13.98 -3.11
N SER A 305 -17.52 13.33 -3.27
CA SER A 305 -18.82 13.96 -3.00
C SER A 305 -19.01 14.38 -1.53
N LEU A 306 -18.28 13.78 -0.59
CA LEU A 306 -18.30 14.17 0.83
C LEU A 306 -17.33 15.31 1.14
N ILE A 307 -16.23 15.42 0.39
CA ILE A 307 -15.22 16.49 0.53
C ILE A 307 -15.75 17.80 -0.08
N ASP A 308 -16.34 17.74 -1.28
CA ASP A 308 -16.87 18.89 -2.03
C ASP A 308 -18.28 19.31 -1.51
N SER A 309 -18.36 19.67 -0.23
CA SER A 309 -19.60 20.12 0.42
C SER A 309 -20.21 21.39 -0.21
N SER A 310 -19.42 22.17 -0.96
CA SER A 310 -19.86 23.41 -1.63
C SER A 310 -20.70 23.17 -2.90
N LYS A 311 -20.64 21.99 -3.53
CA LYS A 311 -21.37 21.69 -4.79
C LYS A 311 -22.75 21.10 -4.60
N TYR A 312 -23.12 20.69 -3.39
CA TYR A 312 -24.39 20.02 -3.12
C TYR A 312 -25.23 20.81 -2.12
N GLN A 313 -25.97 21.79 -2.64
CA GLN A 313 -27.13 22.32 -1.92
C GLN A 313 -28.10 21.15 -1.66
N TYR A 314 -28.44 20.94 -0.39
CA TYR A 314 -29.48 20.01 0.08
C TYR A 314 -30.77 20.25 -0.69
N LYS A 315 -31.05 19.45 -1.72
CA LYS A 315 -32.25 19.60 -2.54
C LYS A 315 -33.22 18.43 -2.44
N ASP A 316 -32.85 17.30 -1.82
CA ASP A 316 -33.72 16.11 -1.72
C ASP A 316 -33.38 15.21 -0.49
N PRO A 317 -34.37 14.73 0.29
CA PRO A 317 -34.19 13.81 1.42
C PRO A 317 -33.52 12.48 1.06
N GLU A 318 -33.82 11.89 -0.11
CA GLU A 318 -33.29 10.57 -0.50
C GLU A 318 -31.76 10.61 -0.70
N THR A 319 -31.24 11.76 -1.15
CA THR A 319 -29.79 11.99 -1.29
C THR A 319 -29.09 12.23 0.05
N SER A 320 -29.80 12.72 1.06
CA SER A 320 -29.28 12.89 2.43
C SER A 320 -29.09 11.54 3.13
N ASP A 321 -30.07 10.65 3.06
CA ASP A 321 -29.99 9.32 3.70
C ASP A 321 -28.86 8.47 3.12
N LYS A 322 -28.69 8.49 1.79
CA LYS A 322 -27.57 7.79 1.12
C LYS A 322 -26.21 8.32 1.58
N ARG A 323 -26.08 9.64 1.77
CA ARG A 323 -24.85 10.27 2.29
C ARG A 323 -24.57 9.88 3.73
N ILE A 324 -25.59 9.86 4.59
CA ILE A 324 -25.46 9.43 5.99
C ILE A 324 -25.01 7.96 6.05
N GLN A 325 -25.63 7.08 5.26
CA GLN A 325 -25.23 5.67 5.18
C GLN A 325 -23.79 5.49 4.65
N LEU A 326 -23.36 6.31 3.69
CA LEU A 326 -21.98 6.32 3.23
C LEU A 326 -21.01 6.76 4.35
N ALA A 327 -21.32 7.84 5.06
CA ALA A 327 -20.52 8.33 6.18
C ALA A 327 -20.41 7.30 7.30
N TYR A 328 -21.49 6.57 7.63
CA TYR A 328 -21.45 5.47 8.61
C TYR A 328 -20.52 4.33 8.18
N ARG A 329 -20.60 3.90 6.90
CA ARG A 329 -19.72 2.84 6.37
C ARG A 329 -18.26 3.25 6.39
N LEU A 330 -17.96 4.50 6.01
CA LEU A 330 -16.63 5.08 6.09
C LEU A 330 -16.12 5.18 7.54
N SER A 331 -16.95 5.67 8.46
CA SER A 331 -16.62 5.78 9.88
C SER A 331 -16.36 4.41 10.52
N PHE A 332 -17.12 3.37 10.18
CA PHE A 332 -16.87 1.99 10.62
C PHE A 332 -15.45 1.52 10.26
N LEU A 333 -14.97 1.87 9.07
CA LEU A 333 -13.62 1.57 8.58
C LEU A 333 -12.54 2.48 9.20
N GLY A 334 -12.92 3.51 9.95
CA GLY A 334 -12.01 4.48 10.56
C GLY A 334 -11.67 5.68 9.65
N TYR A 335 -12.41 5.87 8.57
CA TYR A 335 -12.30 7.06 7.72
C TYR A 335 -13.00 8.25 8.37
N SER A 336 -12.32 9.40 8.36
CA SER A 336 -12.87 10.71 8.69
C SER A 336 -12.39 11.68 7.63
N SER A 337 -13.33 12.36 6.97
CA SER A 337 -13.00 13.28 5.87
C SER A 337 -12.07 14.38 6.33
N LEU A 338 -11.02 14.64 5.54
CA LEU A 338 -10.09 15.76 5.72
C LEU A 338 -10.06 16.61 4.46
N GLU A 339 -9.85 17.92 4.61
CA GLU A 339 -9.73 18.88 3.50
C GLU A 339 -8.59 18.47 2.52
N ILE A 340 -7.54 17.85 3.07
CA ILE A 340 -6.37 17.36 2.33
C ILE A 340 -6.59 16.04 1.57
N ASP A 341 -7.72 15.33 1.77
CA ASP A 341 -7.98 14.05 1.11
C ASP A 341 -8.06 14.20 -0.42
N LYS A 342 -8.42 15.38 -0.92
CA LYS A 342 -8.39 15.69 -2.37
C LYS A 342 -7.00 15.49 -2.97
N PHE A 343 -5.94 15.83 -2.24
CA PHE A 343 -4.55 15.64 -2.68
C PHE A 343 -4.12 14.18 -2.57
N ILE A 344 -4.60 13.44 -1.57
CA ILE A 344 -4.38 11.99 -1.46
C ILE A 344 -5.04 11.26 -2.65
N ILE A 345 -6.21 11.71 -3.09
CA ILE A 345 -6.87 11.17 -4.29
C ILE A 345 -6.07 11.52 -5.54
N GLN A 346 -5.59 12.77 -5.65
CA GLN A 346 -4.71 13.19 -6.76
C GLN A 346 -3.41 12.37 -6.82
N SER A 347 -2.84 12.04 -5.66
CA SER A 347 -1.59 11.28 -5.56
C SER A 347 -1.70 9.84 -6.09
N LEU A 348 -2.93 9.31 -6.21
CA LEU A 348 -3.15 8.00 -6.82
C LEU A 348 -2.88 7.97 -8.33
N GLU A 349 -2.97 9.11 -9.01
CA GLU A 349 -2.81 9.21 -10.47
C GLU A 349 -1.41 9.70 -10.85
N THR A 350 -0.88 10.66 -10.09
CA THR A 350 0.47 11.19 -10.26
C THR A 350 1.07 11.51 -8.91
N TYR A 351 2.38 11.32 -8.74
CA TYR A 351 3.11 11.75 -7.55
C TYR A 351 2.77 13.18 -7.14
N LEU A 352 2.62 13.41 -5.83
CA LEU A 352 2.52 14.78 -5.33
C LEU A 352 3.86 15.47 -5.58
N SER A 353 3.83 16.55 -6.34
CA SER A 353 5.03 17.31 -6.68
C SER A 353 4.70 18.77 -7.00
N GLY A 354 5.70 19.63 -6.85
CA GLY A 354 5.58 21.05 -7.19
C GLY A 354 4.52 21.74 -6.33
N SER A 355 3.54 22.39 -6.98
CA SER A 355 2.52 23.17 -6.28
C SER A 355 1.58 22.31 -5.44
N ALA A 356 1.22 21.11 -5.89
CA ALA A 356 0.27 20.25 -5.18
C ALA A 356 0.83 19.74 -3.84
N GLU A 357 2.11 19.39 -3.80
CA GLU A 357 2.79 19.00 -2.57
C GLU A 357 2.86 20.15 -1.56
N LEU A 358 3.20 21.36 -2.04
CA LEU A 358 3.23 22.57 -1.20
C LEU A 358 1.85 22.91 -0.63
N GLU A 359 0.79 22.78 -1.44
CA GLU A 359 -0.59 23.01 -0.98
C GLU A 359 -1.04 21.94 0.03
N PHE A 360 -0.71 20.67 -0.21
CA PHE A 360 -0.98 19.59 0.75
C PHE A 360 -0.34 19.87 2.11
N VAL A 361 0.95 20.23 2.13
CA VAL A 361 1.66 20.55 3.38
C VAL A 361 1.05 21.78 4.05
N LYS A 362 0.75 22.84 3.29
CA LYS A 362 0.16 24.06 3.82
C LYS A 362 -1.22 23.83 4.45
N GLU A 363 -2.14 23.18 3.75
CA GLU A 363 -3.48 22.86 4.28
C GLU A 363 -3.38 21.89 5.46
N GLY A 364 -2.45 20.92 5.38
CA GLY A 364 -2.15 19.99 6.44
C GLY A 364 -1.65 20.66 7.72
N GLU A 365 -0.77 21.66 7.64
CA GLU A 365 -0.30 22.40 8.81
C GLU A 365 -1.43 23.20 9.49
N ILE A 366 -2.39 23.72 8.72
CA ILE A 366 -3.58 24.37 9.29
C ILE A 366 -4.39 23.35 10.11
N LEU A 367 -4.58 22.13 9.59
CA LEU A 367 -5.24 21.05 10.32
C LEU A 367 -4.43 20.62 11.54
N ASN A 368 -3.11 20.52 11.41
CA ASN A 368 -2.18 20.16 12.48
C ASN A 368 -2.27 21.15 13.65
N GLN A 369 -2.29 22.46 13.37
CA GLN A 369 -2.46 23.50 14.39
C GLN A 369 -3.84 23.42 15.07
N LYS A 370 -4.91 23.14 14.32
CA LYS A 370 -6.25 22.91 14.92
C LYS A 370 -6.23 21.70 15.86
N GLU A 371 -5.60 20.62 15.44
CA GLU A 371 -5.50 19.38 16.22
C GLU A 371 -4.66 19.57 17.49
N GLN A 372 -3.56 20.32 17.41
CA GLN A 372 -2.76 20.72 18.58
C GLN A 372 -3.61 21.45 19.62
N LYS A 373 -4.44 22.41 19.19
CA LYS A 373 -5.35 23.14 20.09
C LYS A 373 -6.37 22.20 20.74
N THR A 374 -6.95 21.26 19.99
CA THR A 374 -7.88 20.26 20.53
C THR A 374 -7.21 19.35 21.56
N SER A 375 -6.02 18.83 21.24
CA SER A 375 -5.20 18.00 22.14
C SER A 375 -4.87 18.73 23.44
N ILE A 376 -4.49 20.01 23.36
CA ILE A 376 -4.26 20.87 24.53
C ILE A 376 -5.53 20.99 25.39
N ILE A 377 -6.70 21.19 24.79
CA ILE A 377 -7.97 21.28 25.52
C ILE A 377 -8.27 19.96 26.24
N GLU A 378 -8.04 18.82 25.61
CA GLU A 378 -8.22 17.50 26.24
C GLU A 378 -7.24 17.27 27.39
N LYS A 379 -5.97 17.66 27.24
CA LYS A 379 -4.98 17.63 28.32
C LYS A 379 -5.41 18.51 29.51
N ILE A 380 -5.92 19.71 29.25
CA ILE A 380 -6.47 20.58 30.31
C ILE A 380 -7.66 19.91 31.00
N ARG A 381 -8.54 19.25 30.26
CA ARG A 381 -9.65 18.47 30.85
C ARG A 381 -9.15 17.29 31.68
N SER A 382 -8.07 16.61 31.27
CA SER A 382 -7.49 15.52 32.06
C SER A 382 -6.86 15.99 33.35
N LEU A 383 -6.23 17.17 33.38
CA LEU A 383 -5.75 17.80 34.64
C LEU A 383 -6.88 18.03 35.65
N GLY A 384 -8.11 18.26 35.17
CA GLY A 384 -9.29 18.40 36.01
C GLY A 384 -9.83 17.07 36.56
N LYS A 385 -9.50 15.92 35.97
CA LYS A 385 -10.10 14.62 36.36
C LYS A 385 -9.86 14.22 37.83
N PRO A 386 -8.65 14.37 38.41
CA PRO A 386 -8.41 14.01 39.81
C PRO A 386 -9.37 14.72 40.78
N TYR A 387 -9.78 15.95 40.48
CA TYR A 387 -10.66 16.76 41.32
C TYR A 387 -12.13 16.28 41.33
N TYR A 388 -12.56 15.49 40.33
CA TYR A 388 -13.96 15.06 40.19
C TYR A 388 -14.15 13.55 40.16
N SER A 389 -13.09 12.75 39.97
CA SER A 389 -13.22 11.31 39.68
C SER A 389 -12.39 10.36 40.54
N SER A 390 -11.51 10.83 41.43
CA SER A 390 -10.70 9.94 42.27
C SER A 390 -10.16 10.58 43.55
N PHE A 391 -10.56 10.06 44.72
CA PHE A 391 -9.87 10.30 46.01
C PHE A 391 -8.54 9.53 46.13
N LYS A 392 -7.95 9.10 45.01
CA LYS A 392 -6.83 8.14 44.96
C LYS A 392 -5.48 8.79 44.64
N ASN A 393 -5.47 9.95 43.98
CA ASN A 393 -4.24 10.62 43.56
C ASN A 393 -3.63 11.38 44.74
N SER A 394 -2.30 11.33 44.85
CA SER A 394 -1.59 12.18 45.82
C SER A 394 -1.48 13.61 45.30
N GLU A 395 -1.47 14.59 46.19
CA GLU A 395 -1.29 16.01 45.84
C GLU A 395 -0.02 16.23 45.00
N GLN A 396 1.03 15.48 45.29
CA GLN A 396 2.32 15.54 44.61
C GLN A 396 2.26 15.00 43.17
N GLU A 397 1.41 14.02 42.88
CA GLU A 397 1.15 13.56 41.51
C GLU A 397 0.46 14.65 40.69
N ILE A 398 -0.53 15.34 41.28
CA ILE A 398 -1.27 16.42 40.61
C ILE A 398 -0.33 17.61 40.32
N ILE A 399 0.53 17.97 41.27
CA ILE A 399 1.57 19.00 41.07
C ILE A 399 2.49 18.64 39.90
N ASN A 400 2.97 17.39 39.86
CA ASN A 400 3.87 16.92 38.80
C ASN A 400 3.18 16.93 37.43
N GLU A 401 1.91 16.52 37.33
CA GLU A 401 1.14 16.57 36.09
C GLU A 401 0.94 18.01 35.57
N ILE A 402 0.59 18.96 36.45
CA ILE A 402 0.41 20.36 36.07
C ILE A 402 1.74 20.98 35.61
N ASN A 403 2.84 20.75 36.34
CA ASN A 403 4.16 21.26 35.96
C ASN A 403 4.62 20.68 34.62
N THR A 404 4.49 19.36 34.43
CA THR A 404 4.84 18.69 33.17
C THR A 404 4.04 19.27 32.00
N PHE A 405 2.72 19.44 32.19
CA PHE A 405 1.86 20.05 31.19
C PHE A 405 2.29 21.49 30.84
N LEU A 406 2.59 22.31 31.86
CA LEU A 406 2.99 23.70 31.65
C LEU A 406 4.37 23.80 31.00
N ASP A 407 5.35 23.01 31.41
CA ASP A 407 6.69 22.96 30.79
C ASP A 407 6.62 22.65 29.29
N GLU A 408 5.72 21.75 28.89
CA GLU A 408 5.55 21.34 27.50
C GLU A 408 4.68 22.30 26.66
N ASN A 409 3.65 22.92 27.26
CA ASN A 409 2.55 23.49 26.48
C ASN A 409 2.28 24.98 26.77
N HIS A 410 2.89 25.62 27.78
CA HIS A 410 2.46 26.94 28.26
C HIS A 410 2.47 28.03 27.18
N LEU A 411 3.40 27.99 26.23
CA LEU A 411 3.48 28.99 25.13
C LEU A 411 2.37 28.84 24.09
N ASN A 412 1.72 27.68 24.01
CA ASN A 412 0.67 27.37 23.05
C ASN A 412 -0.75 27.59 23.61
N LEU A 413 -0.87 28.06 24.86
CA LEU A 413 -2.15 28.31 25.51
C LEU A 413 -2.72 29.68 25.17
N THR A 414 -4.04 29.75 25.00
CA THR A 414 -4.73 31.04 25.08
C THR A 414 -4.80 31.52 26.53
N ILE A 415 -5.08 32.82 26.73
CA ILE A 415 -5.24 33.38 28.08
C ILE A 415 -6.35 32.64 28.85
N SER A 416 -7.47 32.34 28.19
CA SER A 416 -8.58 31.62 28.80
C SER A 416 -8.24 30.17 29.16
N GLN A 417 -7.40 29.50 28.36
CA GLN A 417 -6.91 28.15 28.66
C GLN A 417 -5.94 28.17 29.84
N PHE A 418 -5.04 29.17 29.91
CA PHE A 418 -4.15 29.35 31.05
C PHE A 418 -4.94 29.61 32.35
N GLU A 419 -6.00 30.43 32.30
CA GLU A 419 -6.90 30.66 33.44
C GLU A 419 -7.60 29.39 33.93
N GLN A 420 -7.90 28.44 33.03
CA GLN A 420 -8.45 27.14 33.45
C GLN A 420 -7.42 26.32 34.22
N VAL A 421 -6.16 26.34 33.80
CA VAL A 421 -5.06 25.67 34.53
C VAL A 421 -4.78 26.39 35.86
N GLU A 422 -4.84 27.73 35.89
CA GLU A 422 -4.71 28.56 37.10
C GLU A 422 -5.77 28.19 38.15
N LYS A 423 -7.00 27.86 37.71
CA LYS A 423 -8.06 27.36 38.62
C LYS A 423 -7.73 26.01 39.23
N TYR A 424 -7.05 25.12 38.52
CA TYR A 424 -6.62 23.84 39.10
C TYR A 424 -5.43 24.03 40.04
N ALA A 425 -4.45 24.83 39.62
CA ALA A 425 -3.26 25.14 40.43
C ALA A 425 -3.62 25.86 41.75
N SER A 426 -4.64 26.72 41.75
CA SER A 426 -5.05 27.45 42.95
C SER A 426 -5.69 26.58 44.03
N VAL A 427 -6.31 25.45 43.66
CA VAL A 427 -6.91 24.50 44.62
C VAL A 427 -5.85 23.84 45.50
N ILE A 428 -4.63 23.69 44.99
CA ILE A 428 -3.48 23.06 45.65
C ILE A 428 -2.36 24.08 45.95
N GLU A 429 -2.68 25.38 45.95
CA GLU A 429 -1.76 26.48 46.25
C GLU A 429 -0.44 26.46 45.42
N LEU A 430 -0.49 25.92 44.20
CA LEU A 430 0.66 25.83 43.31
C LEU A 430 0.91 27.16 42.59
N ASP A 431 2.09 27.75 42.79
CA ASP A 431 2.50 28.98 42.08
C ASP A 431 2.96 28.69 40.65
N ILE A 432 2.18 29.17 39.67
CA ILE A 432 2.45 29.07 38.24
C ILE A 432 2.80 30.42 37.57
N SER A 433 3.09 31.47 38.35
CA SER A 433 3.32 32.84 37.84
C SER A 433 4.47 32.92 36.83
N LYS A 434 5.50 32.07 36.98
CA LYS A 434 6.60 31.96 36.03
C LYS A 434 6.10 31.64 34.61
N TYR A 435 5.16 30.70 34.49
CA TYR A 435 4.58 30.28 33.21
C TYR A 435 3.65 31.37 32.65
N GLU A 436 2.86 32.02 33.51
CA GLU A 436 1.98 33.14 33.12
C GLU A 436 2.81 34.28 32.51
N LYS A 437 3.88 34.69 33.19
CA LYS A 437 4.80 35.73 32.71
C LYS A 437 5.45 35.36 31.37
N SER A 438 5.87 34.10 31.23
CA SER A 438 6.47 33.59 29.99
C SER A 438 5.48 33.59 28.82
N LEU A 439 4.24 33.15 29.03
CA LEU A 439 3.18 33.17 28.02
C LEU A 439 2.83 34.59 27.60
N LEU A 440 2.61 35.51 28.57
CA LEU A 440 2.29 36.91 28.27
C LEU A 440 3.39 37.58 27.44
N LYS A 441 4.66 37.32 27.76
CA LYS A 441 5.80 37.80 26.97
C LYS A 441 5.81 37.23 25.54
N HIS A 442 5.48 35.95 25.39
CA HIS A 442 5.40 35.33 24.06
C HIS A 442 4.28 35.94 23.22
N LEU A 443 3.08 36.08 23.77
CA LEU A 443 1.94 36.73 23.11
C LEU A 443 2.26 38.19 22.75
N LEU A 444 2.93 38.94 23.63
CA LEU A 444 3.38 40.31 23.33
C LEU A 444 4.29 40.39 22.10
N ASN A 445 5.11 39.37 21.86
CA ASN A 445 6.05 39.35 20.74
C ASN A 445 5.44 38.84 19.43
N THR A 446 4.29 38.16 19.46
CA THR A 446 3.61 37.56 18.30
C THR A 446 2.36 38.34 17.86
N LEU A 447 2.01 39.44 18.54
CA LEU A 447 0.89 40.31 18.17
C LEU A 447 1.17 41.05 16.84
N GLU A 448 0.66 40.50 15.73
CA GLU A 448 0.35 41.28 14.53
C GLU A 448 -1.01 41.99 14.69
N THR A 449 -1.14 43.12 14.02
CA THR A 449 -1.93 44.30 14.41
C THR A 449 -3.45 44.22 14.27
N ASP A 450 -4.09 43.06 14.49
CA ASP A 450 -5.54 42.91 14.25
C ASP A 450 -6.32 42.02 15.24
N TYR A 451 -5.95 42.01 16.53
CA TYR A 451 -6.73 41.32 17.59
C TYR A 451 -7.32 42.28 18.62
N LEU A 452 -8.52 42.82 18.33
CA LEU A 452 -9.24 43.75 19.22
C LEU A 452 -10.00 43.08 20.38
N ASN A 453 -10.31 41.79 20.31
CA ASN A 453 -11.19 41.14 21.30
C ASN A 453 -10.48 40.57 22.54
N GLU A 454 -9.17 40.24 22.47
CA GLU A 454 -8.43 39.70 23.63
C GLU A 454 -7.71 40.79 24.47
N LEU A 455 -7.62 42.02 23.96
CA LEU A 455 -6.85 43.11 24.57
C LEU A 455 -7.27 43.43 26.01
N ASN A 456 -8.55 43.31 26.37
CA ASN A 456 -9.02 43.70 27.71
C ASN A 456 -8.59 42.71 28.80
N ILE A 457 -8.72 41.40 28.55
CA ILE A 457 -8.28 40.35 29.47
C ILE A 457 -6.75 40.34 29.54
N PHE A 458 -6.09 40.48 28.39
CA PHE A 458 -4.64 40.59 28.30
C PHE A 458 -4.07 41.79 29.07
N ARG A 459 -4.62 42.99 28.86
CA ARG A 459 -4.23 44.21 29.60
C ARG A 459 -4.50 44.08 31.11
N ALA A 460 -5.57 43.38 31.51
CA ALA A 460 -5.84 43.13 32.92
C ALA A 460 -4.76 42.26 33.57
N LYS A 461 -4.33 41.18 32.91
CA LYS A 461 -3.24 40.32 33.41
C LYS A 461 -1.87 41.01 33.40
N LEU A 462 -1.57 41.86 32.41
CA LEU A 462 -0.32 42.65 32.37
C LEU A 462 -0.16 43.61 33.56
N ARG A 463 -1.23 44.00 34.26
CA ARG A 463 -1.12 44.81 35.49
C ARG A 463 -0.35 44.09 36.60
N LYS A 464 -0.33 42.75 36.59
CA LYS A 464 0.47 41.94 37.54
C LYS A 464 1.98 42.03 37.25
N TYR A 465 2.39 42.44 36.05
CA TYR A 465 3.78 42.44 35.57
C TYR A 465 4.17 43.83 35.01
N PRO A 466 4.62 44.77 35.87
CA PRO A 466 4.89 46.16 35.46
C PRO A 466 5.89 46.31 34.30
N ASP A 467 6.87 45.41 34.22
CA ASP A 467 7.88 45.36 33.15
C ASP A 467 7.28 45.05 31.78
N LEU A 468 6.35 44.09 31.71
CA LEU A 468 5.65 43.73 30.46
C LEU A 468 4.62 44.80 30.06
N LYS A 469 4.03 45.48 31.03
CA LYS A 469 3.10 46.60 30.80
C LYS A 469 3.82 47.77 30.13
N SER A 470 4.98 48.18 30.64
CA SER A 470 5.79 49.25 30.05
C SER A 470 6.23 48.92 28.62
N TYR A 471 6.54 47.65 28.34
CA TYR A 471 6.88 47.18 26.99
C TYR A 471 5.71 47.29 25.98
N LEU A 472 4.48 46.96 26.41
CA LEU A 472 3.29 47.15 25.57
C LEU A 472 3.02 48.64 25.29
N GLU A 473 3.16 49.50 26.30
CA GLU A 473 3.01 50.96 26.16
C GLU A 473 4.03 51.54 25.18
N GLU A 474 5.28 51.06 25.20
CA GLU A 474 6.32 51.42 24.25
C GLU A 474 5.96 50.99 22.81
N LYS A 475 5.50 49.76 22.63
CA LYS A 475 5.06 49.23 21.32
C LYS A 475 3.83 49.95 20.77
N GLU A 476 2.85 50.29 21.61
CA GLU A 476 1.68 51.08 21.21
C GLU A 476 2.10 52.51 20.78
N ASN A 477 3.09 53.10 21.46
CA ASN A 477 3.63 54.41 21.09
C ASN A 477 4.42 54.35 19.77
N GLU A 478 5.24 53.32 19.55
CA GLU A 478 5.93 53.07 18.27
C GLU A 478 4.94 52.91 17.11
N TYR A 479 3.87 52.14 17.31
CA TYR A 479 2.82 51.95 16.31
C TYR A 479 2.04 53.23 16.01
N LYS A 480 1.66 54.00 17.05
CA LYS A 480 1.01 55.31 16.88
C LYS A 480 1.91 56.30 16.16
N GLN A 481 3.21 56.33 16.46
CA GLN A 481 4.19 57.15 15.75
C GLN A 481 4.30 56.73 14.28
N ASN A 482 4.32 55.43 13.97
CA ASN A 482 4.34 54.94 12.58
C ASN A 482 3.06 55.29 11.80
N LEU A 483 1.89 55.31 12.44
CA LEU A 483 0.64 55.81 11.85
C LEU A 483 0.64 57.34 11.65
N ASP A 484 1.31 58.09 12.54
CA ASP A 484 1.42 59.55 12.44
C ASP A 484 2.38 60.01 11.32
N ILE A 485 3.36 59.18 10.92
CA ILE A 485 4.23 59.47 9.76
C ILE A 485 3.42 59.49 8.46
N THR A 486 2.35 58.70 8.33
CA THR A 486 1.38 58.81 7.21
C THR A 486 0.58 60.12 7.23
N GLY A 487 0.46 60.78 8.39
CA GLY A 487 -0.10 62.13 8.52
C GLY A 487 0.90 63.25 8.22
N ALA A 488 2.19 63.02 8.48
CA ALA A 488 3.26 63.99 8.21
C ALA A 488 3.60 64.14 6.72
N LEU A 489 3.25 63.17 5.86
CA LEU A 489 3.36 63.27 4.39
C LEU A 489 2.25 64.11 3.73
N LYS A 490 1.38 64.75 4.51
CA LYS A 490 0.30 65.65 4.05
C LYS A 490 0.50 67.12 4.45
N LYS A 491 1.73 67.59 4.68
CA LYS A 491 2.04 69.01 4.79
C LYS A 491 3.03 69.47 3.74
#